data_AF-A0A3D1LKX7-F1
#
_entry.id   AF-A0A3D1LKX7-F1
#
_cell.length_a   1.000
_cell.length_b   1.000
_cell.length_c   1.000
_cell.angle_alpha   90.00
_cell.angle_beta   90.00
_cell.angle_gamma   90.00
#
_symmetry.space_group_name_H-M   'P 1'
#
loop_
_entity.id
_entity.type
_entity.pdbx_description
1 polymer ?
#
loop_
_entity_poly.entity_id
_entity_poly.type
_entity_poly.pdbx_seq_one_letter_code
_entity_poly.pdbx_strand_id
1 'polypeptide(L)'
;MRCLCGSGKFTQNCHGTALSKHELRNLLKYDPIGTTSAGKEAVVKTFKSMGFGRQIYKVKVTFRIATTPAGLIYYPQLIERNGKALRPLTIDGIHFENTDDGVNQYVTFMITPVSNAHISFNPKDIVNGNNGCISCECIAICEGNPFQSLYAIDIKDNRLKLYHHTTSENRDKIHSSQKLLTSKWNLKGTDELVTNHHIYFTNIDSIIGSFDLLEIGMASKGTDVAFCTDDGKRIADVEIYRDETNNRDAVLTVWVDKEWISPPPLILHEKGQHSNSEYSWWEVFASAIFRVPVKSLSFLPLTCIGSDTYILEINENLSLHSGFLAAHGTDPIGMRRILSELEVNDSLRPGGLNDADKGELDPLWVKTWERSQSAVVLDVMKSVMSSENMAKGVSV
;
A
#
# COMPACT_ATOMS: atom_id res chain seq x y z
N MET A 1 -16.94 10.16 -21.31
CA MET A 1 -15.72 10.08 -20.46
C MET A 1 -15.57 8.64 -19.95
N ARG A 2 -14.34 8.14 -19.74
CA ARG A 2 -14.13 6.84 -19.07
C ARG A 2 -14.35 7.00 -17.56
N CYS A 3 -14.85 5.95 -16.91
CA CYS A 3 -15.07 5.98 -15.46
C CYS A 3 -13.74 5.95 -14.71
N LEU A 4 -13.60 6.81 -13.70
CA LEU A 4 -12.39 6.92 -12.87
C LEU A 4 -12.27 5.82 -11.80
N CYS A 5 -13.13 4.79 -11.83
CA CYS A 5 -12.97 3.63 -10.96
C CYS A 5 -11.88 2.66 -11.42
N GLY A 6 -11.33 2.85 -12.63
CA GLY A 6 -10.35 1.94 -13.21
C GLY A 6 -10.97 0.76 -13.96
N SER A 7 -12.29 0.69 -14.15
CA SER A 7 -12.93 -0.39 -14.92
C SER A 7 -12.59 -0.40 -16.42
N GLY A 8 -12.12 0.74 -16.93
CA GLY A 8 -11.98 0.99 -18.37
C GLY A 8 -13.31 1.21 -19.10
N LYS A 9 -14.47 1.07 -18.45
CA LYS A 9 -15.80 1.31 -19.05
C LYS A 9 -16.09 2.81 -19.16
N PHE A 10 -17.01 3.19 -20.04
CA PHE A 10 -17.58 4.54 -20.06
C PHE A 10 -18.41 4.79 -18.79
N THR A 11 -18.44 6.03 -18.30
CA THR A 11 -19.18 6.42 -17.09
C THR A 11 -20.64 5.96 -17.10
N GLN A 12 -21.33 6.15 -18.23
CA GLN A 12 -22.73 5.72 -18.43
C GLN A 12 -22.97 4.20 -18.29
N ASN A 13 -21.93 3.38 -18.48
CA ASN A 13 -22.00 1.92 -18.39
C ASN A 13 -21.27 1.38 -17.14
N CYS A 14 -21.03 2.25 -16.15
CA CYS A 14 -20.31 1.91 -14.93
C CYS A 14 -21.02 2.52 -13.71
N HIS A 15 -20.53 3.63 -13.17
CA HIS A 15 -21.09 4.28 -11.96
C HIS A 15 -21.93 5.53 -12.27
N GLY A 16 -22.33 5.73 -13.53
CA GLY A 16 -23.04 6.92 -13.98
C GLY A 16 -22.13 8.14 -14.18
N THR A 17 -22.71 9.24 -14.65
CA THR A 17 -22.00 10.52 -14.91
C THR A 17 -22.13 11.52 -13.77
N ALA A 18 -22.93 11.23 -12.74
CA ALA A 18 -23.30 12.19 -11.70
C ALA A 18 -22.35 12.23 -10.50
N LEU A 19 -21.45 11.27 -10.34
CA LEU A 19 -20.56 11.20 -9.17
C LEU A 19 -19.34 12.11 -9.34
N SER A 20 -19.11 12.96 -8.34
CA SER A 20 -17.83 13.63 -8.14
C SER A 20 -16.72 12.61 -7.85
N LYS A 21 -15.45 13.03 -7.97
CA LYS A 21 -14.30 12.18 -7.62
C LYS A 21 -14.36 11.69 -6.17
N HIS A 22 -14.78 12.55 -5.25
CA HIS A 22 -14.91 12.24 -3.83
C HIS A 22 -16.00 11.20 -3.57
N GLU A 23 -17.20 11.40 -4.13
CA GLU A 23 -18.29 10.42 -4.03
C GLU A 23 -17.91 9.07 -4.62
N LEU A 24 -17.24 9.07 -5.78
CA LEU A 24 -16.77 7.83 -6.41
C LEU A 24 -15.69 7.15 -5.56
N ARG A 25 -14.72 7.88 -4.99
CA ARG A 25 -13.71 7.31 -4.08
C ARG A 25 -14.38 6.66 -2.87
N ASN A 26 -15.31 7.35 -2.23
CA ASN A 26 -16.06 6.83 -1.09
C ASN A 26 -16.85 5.58 -1.47
N LEU A 27 -17.53 5.60 -2.62
CA LEU A 27 -18.28 4.44 -3.12
C LEU A 27 -17.36 3.22 -3.33
N LEU A 28 -16.19 3.40 -3.94
CA LEU A 28 -15.28 2.29 -4.24
C LEU A 28 -14.62 1.69 -2.99
N LYS A 29 -14.46 2.48 -1.92
CA LYS A 29 -13.83 2.02 -0.68
C LYS A 29 -14.82 1.55 0.38
N TYR A 30 -15.99 2.18 0.42
CA TYR A 30 -16.96 2.05 1.49
C TYR A 30 -18.36 1.77 0.96
N ASP A 31 -18.48 1.05 -0.17
CA ASP A 31 -19.74 0.57 -0.76
C ASP A 31 -20.76 0.25 0.35
N PRO A 32 -22.04 0.67 0.26
CA PRO A 32 -23.06 0.37 1.28
C PRO A 32 -23.16 -1.10 1.70
N ILE A 33 -22.85 -2.09 0.85
CA ILE A 33 -22.74 -3.51 1.29
C ILE A 33 -21.59 -3.66 2.32
N GLY A 34 -20.54 -2.87 2.14
CA GLY A 34 -19.36 -2.64 2.97
C GLY A 34 -19.50 -1.68 4.16
N THR A 35 -20.67 -1.09 4.44
CA THR A 35 -20.81 -0.17 5.60
C THR A 35 -21.15 -0.88 6.91
N THR A 36 -21.52 -2.16 6.86
CA THR A 36 -21.57 -3.04 8.04
C THR A 36 -20.17 -3.58 8.34
N SER A 37 -19.85 -3.89 9.61
CA SER A 37 -18.56 -4.52 9.97
C SER A 37 -18.31 -5.80 9.15
N ALA A 38 -19.37 -6.59 8.90
CA ALA A 38 -19.34 -7.76 8.04
C ALA A 38 -19.08 -7.43 6.56
N GLY A 39 -19.53 -6.27 6.10
CA GLY A 39 -19.29 -5.77 4.75
C GLY A 39 -17.85 -5.33 4.51
N LYS A 40 -17.24 -4.61 5.47
CA LYS A 40 -15.82 -4.21 5.39
C LYS A 40 -14.92 -5.43 5.37
N GLU A 41 -15.24 -6.40 6.22
CA GLU A 41 -14.61 -7.70 6.25
C GLU A 41 -14.82 -8.45 4.93
N ALA A 42 -16.02 -8.42 4.34
CA ALA A 42 -16.30 -9.07 3.06
C ALA A 42 -15.60 -8.42 1.85
N VAL A 43 -15.42 -7.09 1.79
CA VAL A 43 -14.69 -6.47 0.65
C VAL A 43 -13.21 -6.90 0.64
N VAL A 44 -12.61 -7.11 1.81
CA VAL A 44 -11.23 -7.59 1.93
C VAL A 44 -11.14 -9.13 1.85
N LYS A 45 -12.13 -9.86 2.39
CA LYS A 45 -12.12 -11.34 2.48
C LYS A 45 -12.85 -12.07 1.35
N THR A 46 -13.75 -11.41 0.62
CA THR A 46 -14.52 -12.01 -0.50
C THR A 46 -14.24 -11.29 -1.80
N PHE A 47 -13.34 -11.87 -2.58
CA PHE A 47 -13.01 -11.43 -3.92
C PHE A 47 -14.18 -11.63 -4.89
N LYS A 48 -14.62 -10.56 -5.55
CA LYS A 48 -15.33 -10.65 -6.82
C LYS A 48 -14.79 -9.59 -7.77
N SER A 49 -14.04 -10.00 -8.79
CA SER A 49 -13.75 -9.09 -9.90
C SER A 49 -15.09 -8.63 -10.48
N MET A 50 -15.26 -7.32 -10.71
CA MET A 50 -16.52 -6.77 -11.22
C MET A 50 -16.78 -7.13 -12.70
N GLY A 51 -16.24 -8.25 -13.18
CA GLY A 51 -16.30 -8.67 -14.58
C GLY A 51 -15.58 -7.67 -15.50
N PHE A 52 -14.48 -7.08 -15.05
CA PHE A 52 -13.67 -6.22 -15.91
C PHE A 52 -12.89 -7.06 -16.92
N GLY A 53 -12.80 -6.56 -18.15
CA GLY A 53 -11.97 -7.20 -19.17
C GLY A 53 -10.51 -7.19 -18.74
N ARG A 54 -9.82 -8.32 -18.90
CA ARG A 54 -8.37 -8.41 -18.70
C ARG A 54 -7.66 -7.55 -19.74
N GLN A 55 -6.67 -6.78 -19.30
CA GLN A 55 -5.81 -5.97 -20.15
C GLN A 55 -4.35 -6.27 -19.84
N ILE A 56 -3.54 -6.27 -20.89
CA ILE A 56 -2.10 -6.55 -20.81
C ILE A 56 -1.35 -5.25 -21.03
N TYR A 57 -0.42 -4.95 -20.14
CA TYR A 57 0.36 -3.73 -20.16
C TYR A 57 1.85 -4.03 -20.03
N LYS A 58 2.66 -3.38 -20.87
CA LYS A 58 4.07 -3.16 -20.55
C LYS A 58 4.16 -2.09 -19.47
N VAL A 59 4.82 -2.40 -18.37
CA VAL A 59 4.96 -1.53 -17.20
C VAL A 59 6.41 -1.49 -16.72
N LYS A 60 6.75 -0.46 -15.95
CA LYS A 60 7.94 -0.47 -15.09
C LYS A 60 7.48 -0.69 -13.66
N VAL A 61 8.08 -1.65 -12.95
CA VAL A 61 7.77 -1.90 -11.54
C VAL A 61 8.99 -1.53 -10.71
N THR A 62 8.77 -0.74 -9.66
CA THR A 62 9.78 -0.46 -8.64
C THR A 62 9.47 -1.31 -7.42
N PHE A 63 10.46 -2.06 -6.95
CA PHE A 63 10.35 -2.91 -5.77
C PHE A 63 11.26 -2.42 -4.64
N ARG A 64 10.93 -2.88 -3.44
CA ARG A 64 11.83 -3.00 -2.31
C ARG A 64 12.02 -4.48 -1.99
N ILE A 65 13.24 -4.86 -1.66
CA ILE A 65 13.49 -6.17 -1.06
C ILE A 65 13.40 -5.97 0.45
N ALA A 66 12.45 -6.65 1.07
CA ALA A 66 12.22 -6.59 2.50
C ALA A 66 12.52 -7.93 3.15
N THR A 67 13.33 -7.93 4.21
CA THR A 67 13.40 -9.05 5.14
C THR A 67 12.29 -8.88 6.16
N THR A 68 11.38 -9.85 6.22
CA THR A 68 10.28 -9.89 7.19
C THR A 68 10.42 -11.14 8.06
N PRO A 69 9.67 -11.24 9.17
CA PRO A 69 9.59 -12.48 9.93
C PRO A 69 9.03 -13.67 9.13
N ALA A 70 8.37 -13.44 7.99
CA ALA A 70 7.92 -14.47 7.07
C ALA A 70 8.98 -14.85 6.01
N GLY A 71 10.14 -14.17 6.00
CA GLY A 71 11.18 -14.32 4.99
C GLY A 71 11.31 -13.11 4.06
N LEU A 72 11.99 -13.34 2.93
CA LEU A 72 12.27 -12.32 1.93
C LEU A 72 11.04 -12.05 1.06
N ILE A 73 10.71 -10.78 0.87
CA ILE A 73 9.58 -10.35 0.05
C ILE A 73 10.05 -9.32 -0.97
N TYR A 74 9.69 -9.55 -2.23
CA TYR A 74 9.75 -8.54 -3.28
C TYR A 74 8.49 -7.70 -3.17
N TYR A 75 8.59 -6.56 -2.50
CA TYR A 75 7.50 -5.63 -2.29
C TYR A 75 7.35 -4.71 -3.52
N PRO A 76 6.36 -4.89 -4.41
CA PRO A 76 6.09 -3.93 -5.46
C PRO A 76 5.64 -2.60 -4.83
N GLN A 77 6.51 -1.60 -4.86
CA GLN A 77 6.23 -0.29 -4.30
C GLN A 77 5.38 0.56 -5.26
N LEU A 78 5.67 0.48 -6.56
CA LEU A 78 4.98 1.23 -7.62
C LEU A 78 4.95 0.44 -8.92
N ILE A 79 3.82 0.54 -9.65
CA ILE A 79 3.69 0.11 -11.04
C ILE A 79 3.44 1.33 -11.91
N GLU A 80 4.27 1.51 -12.93
CA GLU A 80 4.31 2.70 -13.76
C GLU A 80 3.99 2.42 -15.22
N ARG A 81 3.19 3.31 -15.81
CA ARG A 81 2.84 3.28 -17.23
C ARG A 81 2.42 4.67 -17.70
N ASN A 82 3.00 5.13 -18.82
CA ASN A 82 2.54 6.31 -19.55
C ASN A 82 2.34 7.56 -18.65
N GLY A 83 3.32 7.88 -17.81
CA GLY A 83 3.25 9.03 -16.90
C GLY A 83 2.27 8.87 -15.74
N LYS A 84 1.81 7.65 -15.47
CA LYS A 84 1.00 7.27 -14.31
C LYS A 84 1.72 6.22 -13.47
N ALA A 85 1.52 6.27 -12.15
CA ALA A 85 1.98 5.29 -11.20
C ALA A 85 0.82 4.81 -10.32
N LEU A 86 0.86 3.56 -9.90
CA LEU A 86 -0.07 2.96 -8.93
C LEU A 86 0.73 2.33 -7.81
N ARG A 87 0.29 2.54 -6.57
CA ARG A 87 0.79 1.82 -5.42
C ARG A 87 -0.15 0.63 -5.14
N PRO A 88 0.38 -0.59 -4.96
CA PRO A 88 -0.44 -1.72 -4.52
C PRO A 88 -1.14 -1.47 -3.20
N LEU A 89 -2.32 -2.05 -3.03
CA LEU A 89 -3.10 -2.06 -1.80
C LEU A 89 -2.89 -3.36 -1.00
N THR A 90 -2.51 -4.43 -1.69
CA THR A 90 -2.20 -5.72 -1.07
C THR A 90 -1.00 -6.37 -1.76
N ILE A 91 -0.49 -7.46 -1.20
CA ILE A 91 0.36 -8.44 -1.89
C ILE A 91 -0.19 -9.82 -1.58
N ASP A 92 -0.74 -10.45 -2.59
CA ASP A 92 -1.55 -11.65 -2.42
C ASP A 92 -0.73 -12.93 -2.59
N GLY A 93 0.48 -12.84 -3.13
CA GLY A 93 1.42 -13.94 -3.15
C GLY A 93 2.54 -13.76 -4.16
N ILE A 94 3.55 -14.60 -3.98
CA ILE A 94 4.70 -14.71 -4.88
C ILE A 94 4.77 -16.17 -5.37
N HIS A 95 4.88 -16.35 -6.67
CA HIS A 95 5.09 -17.65 -7.30
C HIS A 95 6.36 -17.66 -8.16
N PHE A 96 6.96 -18.84 -8.28
CA PHE A 96 8.18 -19.09 -9.03
C PHE A 96 7.93 -20.16 -10.08
N GLU A 97 8.30 -19.89 -11.32
CA GLU A 97 8.26 -20.84 -12.43
C GLU A 97 9.65 -20.97 -13.04
N ASN A 98 10.13 -22.21 -13.16
CA ASN A 98 11.38 -22.48 -13.89
C ASN A 98 11.10 -22.42 -15.39
N THR A 99 11.86 -21.60 -16.09
CA THR A 99 11.84 -21.46 -17.55
C THR A 99 13.25 -21.68 -18.10
N ASP A 100 13.37 -21.88 -19.40
CA ASP A 100 14.67 -22.04 -20.07
C ASP A 100 15.60 -20.83 -19.83
N ASP A 101 15.01 -19.63 -19.68
CA ASP A 101 15.73 -18.37 -19.46
C ASP A 101 16.00 -18.05 -17.97
N GLY A 102 15.57 -18.93 -17.06
CA GLY A 102 15.76 -18.81 -15.61
C GLY A 102 14.44 -18.90 -14.83
N VAL A 103 14.44 -18.37 -13.61
CA VAL A 103 13.25 -18.42 -12.73
C VAL A 103 12.42 -17.17 -12.95
N ASN A 104 11.23 -17.30 -13.53
CA ASN A 104 10.26 -16.23 -13.57
C ASN A 104 9.56 -16.12 -12.22
N GLN A 105 9.45 -14.89 -11.73
CA GLN A 105 8.70 -14.55 -10.52
C GLN A 105 7.38 -13.90 -10.90
N TYR A 106 6.32 -14.31 -10.23
CA TYR A 106 4.99 -13.75 -10.37
C TYR A 106 4.57 -13.13 -9.06
N VAL A 107 3.99 -11.95 -9.12
CA VAL A 107 3.40 -11.29 -7.95
C VAL A 107 1.98 -10.88 -8.28
N THR A 108 1.05 -11.27 -7.42
CA THR A 108 -0.36 -10.87 -7.50
C THR A 108 -0.65 -9.84 -6.42
N PHE A 109 -1.40 -8.79 -6.77
CA PHE A 109 -1.79 -7.76 -5.83
C PHE A 109 -3.02 -6.98 -6.29
N MET A 110 -3.74 -6.41 -5.33
CA MET A 110 -4.71 -5.35 -5.59
C MET A 110 -3.99 -4.04 -5.92
N ILE A 111 -4.42 -3.36 -6.98
CA ILE A 111 -3.89 -2.03 -7.39
C ILE A 111 -4.92 -0.91 -7.24
N THR A 112 -6.19 -1.27 -7.09
CA THR A 112 -7.28 -0.41 -6.65
C THR A 112 -8.26 -1.28 -5.84
N PRO A 113 -9.23 -0.71 -5.11
CA PRO A 113 -10.21 -1.51 -4.37
C PRO A 113 -11.07 -2.43 -5.25
N VAL A 114 -11.05 -2.24 -6.57
CA VAL A 114 -11.88 -3.00 -7.53
C VAL A 114 -11.07 -3.66 -8.65
N SER A 115 -9.73 -3.64 -8.59
CA SER A 115 -8.87 -4.16 -9.66
C SER A 115 -7.62 -4.81 -9.11
N ASN A 116 -7.32 -5.96 -9.69
CA ASN A 116 -6.08 -6.69 -9.46
C ASN A 116 -5.08 -6.48 -10.58
N ALA A 117 -3.82 -6.79 -10.29
CA ALA A 117 -2.80 -7.04 -11.28
C ALA A 117 -1.97 -8.26 -10.92
N HIS A 118 -1.47 -8.89 -11.98
CA HIS A 118 -0.48 -9.93 -11.94
C HIS A 118 0.71 -9.46 -12.76
N ILE A 119 1.89 -9.41 -12.16
CA ILE A 119 3.14 -9.14 -12.88
C ILE A 119 3.96 -10.41 -12.99
N SER A 120 4.72 -10.52 -14.07
CA SER A 120 5.70 -11.58 -14.29
C SER A 120 7.03 -10.95 -14.66
N PHE A 121 8.10 -11.26 -13.94
CA PHE A 121 9.44 -10.73 -14.22
C PHE A 121 10.53 -11.76 -13.96
N ASN A 122 11.65 -11.65 -14.67
CA ASN A 122 12.86 -12.43 -14.40
C ASN A 122 13.78 -11.60 -13.47
N PRO A 123 14.30 -12.17 -12.36
CA PRO A 123 15.23 -11.47 -11.48
C PRO A 123 16.51 -10.98 -12.16
N LYS A 124 16.89 -11.57 -13.30
CA LYS A 124 18.02 -11.11 -14.11
C LYS A 124 17.77 -9.74 -14.76
N ASP A 125 16.51 -9.36 -14.96
CA ASP A 125 16.11 -8.08 -15.56
C ASP A 125 16.02 -6.95 -14.52
N ILE A 126 16.32 -7.25 -13.25
CA ILE A 126 16.31 -6.28 -12.18
C ILE A 126 17.49 -5.32 -12.33
N VAL A 127 17.18 -4.03 -12.31
CA VAL A 127 18.13 -2.92 -12.28
C VAL A 127 18.11 -2.30 -10.89
N ASN A 128 19.30 -2.09 -10.31
CA ASN A 128 19.46 -1.40 -9.04
C ASN A 128 19.17 0.11 -9.22
N GLY A 129 18.29 0.64 -8.37
CA GLY A 129 18.07 2.08 -8.19
C GLY A 129 18.79 2.58 -6.94
N ASN A 130 18.47 3.80 -6.51
CA ASN A 130 19.03 4.36 -5.28
C ASN A 130 18.29 3.85 -4.04
N ASN A 131 18.95 3.99 -2.89
CA ASN A 131 18.39 3.71 -1.55
C ASN A 131 17.86 2.29 -1.35
N GLY A 132 18.31 1.30 -2.12
CA GLY A 132 17.76 -0.06 -2.06
C GLY A 132 16.43 -0.23 -2.80
N CYS A 133 16.04 0.72 -3.66
CA CYS A 133 15.06 0.47 -4.70
C CYS A 133 15.69 -0.40 -5.77
N ILE A 134 14.88 -1.29 -6.32
CA ILE A 134 15.20 -2.01 -7.55
C ILE A 134 14.05 -1.85 -8.53
N SER A 135 14.27 -2.05 -9.82
CA SER A 135 13.19 -1.97 -10.80
C SER A 135 13.39 -2.92 -11.97
N CYS A 136 12.31 -3.29 -12.63
CA CYS A 136 12.37 -3.99 -13.92
C CYS A 136 11.25 -3.48 -14.84
N GLU A 137 11.45 -3.64 -16.14
CA GLU A 137 10.34 -3.56 -17.10
C GLU A 137 9.73 -4.95 -17.24
N CYS A 138 8.41 -5.04 -17.17
CA CYS A 138 7.73 -6.33 -17.24
C CYS A 138 6.31 -6.21 -17.80
N ILE A 139 5.63 -7.36 -17.90
CA ILE A 139 4.23 -7.42 -18.30
C ILE A 139 3.35 -7.49 -17.05
N ALA A 140 2.36 -6.58 -17.00
CA ALA A 140 1.27 -6.61 -16.04
C ALA A 140 -0.02 -7.02 -16.74
N ILE A 141 -0.71 -8.02 -16.19
CA ILE A 141 -2.08 -8.38 -16.54
C ILE A 141 -2.98 -7.77 -15.49
N CYS A 142 -3.75 -6.75 -15.86
CA CYS A 142 -4.67 -6.07 -14.95
C CYS A 142 -6.13 -6.33 -15.34
N GLU A 143 -7.01 -6.16 -14.37
CA GLU A 143 -8.45 -6.09 -14.62
C GLU A 143 -8.86 -4.63 -14.93
N GLY A 144 -9.48 -4.38 -16.09
CA GLY A 144 -9.87 -3.03 -16.46
C GLY A 144 -8.68 -2.14 -16.88
N ASN A 145 -8.79 -0.83 -16.64
CA ASN A 145 -7.75 0.18 -16.90
C ASN A 145 -7.43 1.01 -15.64
N PRO A 146 -6.65 0.45 -14.71
CA PRO A 146 -6.38 1.04 -13.40
C PRO A 146 -5.53 2.33 -13.48
N PHE A 147 -4.74 2.52 -14.54
CA PHE A 147 -3.92 3.72 -14.76
C PHE A 147 -4.73 4.97 -15.11
N GLN A 148 -6.03 4.80 -15.41
CA GLN A 148 -6.98 5.90 -15.57
C GLN A 148 -7.92 6.06 -14.36
N SER A 149 -7.65 5.34 -13.28
CA SER A 149 -8.44 5.45 -12.06
C SER A 149 -8.08 6.70 -11.25
N LEU A 150 -8.93 7.01 -10.27
CA LEU A 150 -8.69 8.04 -9.26
C LEU A 150 -7.56 7.69 -8.27
N TYR A 151 -7.01 6.47 -8.35
CA TYR A 151 -5.85 6.01 -7.56
C TYR A 151 -4.53 6.19 -8.31
N ALA A 152 -4.58 6.47 -9.61
CA ALA A 152 -3.39 6.67 -10.43
C ALA A 152 -2.75 8.04 -10.12
N ILE A 153 -1.47 8.00 -9.77
CA ILE A 153 -0.65 9.14 -9.41
C ILE A 153 0.09 9.63 -10.66
N ASP A 154 0.14 10.93 -10.90
CA ASP A 154 0.98 11.46 -11.98
C ASP A 154 2.45 11.21 -11.65
N ILE A 155 3.23 10.72 -12.63
CA ILE A 155 4.67 10.56 -12.50
C ILE A 155 5.38 11.22 -13.69
N LYS A 156 6.44 11.97 -13.39
CA LYS A 156 7.27 12.64 -14.38
C LYS A 156 8.70 12.70 -13.84
N ASP A 157 9.69 12.43 -14.69
CA ASP A 157 11.11 12.56 -14.34
C ASP A 157 11.49 11.84 -13.03
N ASN A 158 11.01 10.59 -12.87
CA ASN A 158 11.16 9.75 -11.67
C ASN A 158 10.48 10.27 -10.39
N ARG A 159 9.64 11.30 -10.49
CA ARG A 159 8.98 11.96 -9.37
C ARG A 159 7.47 11.75 -9.41
N LEU A 160 6.89 11.38 -8.27
CA LEU A 160 5.45 11.30 -8.07
C LEU A 160 4.89 12.68 -7.73
N LYS A 161 3.74 13.01 -8.31
CA LYS A 161 2.94 14.17 -7.90
C LYS A 161 2.11 13.81 -6.68
N LEU A 162 2.51 14.32 -5.52
CA LEU A 162 1.85 14.08 -4.24
C LEU A 162 1.39 15.40 -3.61
N TYR A 163 0.59 15.30 -2.55
CA TYR A 163 -0.03 16.45 -1.90
C TYR A 163 0.43 16.53 -0.45
N HIS A 164 0.84 17.71 -0.03
CA HIS A 164 1.10 18.05 1.36
C HIS A 164 -0.04 18.94 1.87
N HIS A 165 -0.85 18.40 2.78
CA HIS A 165 -1.98 19.11 3.37
C HIS A 165 -1.52 19.87 4.61
N THR A 166 -1.86 21.14 4.70
CA THR A 166 -1.39 22.04 5.76
C THR A 166 -2.39 23.17 6.00
N THR A 167 -2.06 24.12 6.87
CA THR A 167 -2.86 25.32 7.08
C THR A 167 -2.45 26.44 6.12
N SER A 168 -3.34 27.38 5.81
CA SER A 168 -3.02 28.57 5.01
C SER A 168 -1.81 29.35 5.56
N GLU A 169 -1.70 29.47 6.88
CA GLU A 169 -0.55 30.10 7.53
C GLU A 169 0.76 29.35 7.25
N ASN A 170 0.75 28.02 7.37
CA ASN A 170 1.94 27.21 7.10
C ASN A 170 2.27 27.16 5.61
N ARG A 171 1.26 27.18 4.72
CA ARG A 171 1.46 27.34 3.28
C ARG A 171 2.27 28.60 2.98
N ASP A 172 1.91 29.73 3.57
CA ASP A 172 2.60 31.01 3.36
C ASP A 172 4.04 30.99 3.91
N LYS A 173 4.27 30.31 5.05
CA LYS A 173 5.62 30.06 5.59
C LYS A 173 6.45 29.16 4.66
N ILE A 174 5.85 28.12 4.09
CA ILE A 174 6.53 27.21 3.16
C ILE A 174 6.86 27.96 1.86
N HIS A 175 5.93 28.77 1.36
CA HIS A 175 6.14 29.58 0.16
C HIS A 175 7.27 30.62 0.36
N SER A 176 7.30 31.31 1.50
CA SER A 176 8.35 32.30 1.78
C SER A 176 9.71 31.64 2.03
N SER A 177 9.75 30.51 2.74
CA SER A 177 11.01 29.85 3.10
C SER A 177 11.55 28.89 2.05
N GLN A 178 10.68 28.38 1.16
CA GLN A 178 10.95 27.29 0.21
C GLN A 178 11.51 26.04 0.92
N LYS A 179 10.98 25.72 2.09
CA LYS A 179 11.42 24.59 2.93
C LYS A 179 10.22 23.82 3.47
N LEU A 180 10.33 22.49 3.49
CA LEU A 180 9.47 21.63 4.27
C LEU A 180 10.20 21.16 5.52
N LEU A 181 9.66 21.54 6.68
CA LEU A 181 10.11 21.04 7.96
C LEU A 181 9.66 19.60 8.14
N THR A 182 10.51 18.82 8.80
CA THR A 182 10.21 17.43 9.13
C THR A 182 9.22 17.35 10.29
N SER A 183 8.33 16.36 10.25
CA SER A 183 7.47 16.02 11.37
C SER A 183 8.20 15.02 12.27
N LYS A 184 8.28 15.37 13.56
CA LYS A 184 8.82 14.48 14.60
C LYS A 184 7.85 13.38 15.02
N TRP A 185 6.63 13.36 14.49
CA TRP A 185 5.61 12.42 14.92
C TRP A 185 5.56 11.18 14.03
N ASN A 186 5.24 10.03 14.63
CA ASN A 186 5.01 8.76 13.93
C ASN A 186 3.72 8.75 13.09
N LEU A 187 3.45 7.61 12.43
CA LEU A 187 2.28 7.42 11.58
C LEU A 187 0.94 7.68 12.28
N LYS A 188 0.80 7.28 13.56
CA LYS A 188 -0.40 7.62 14.35
C LYS A 188 -0.41 9.06 14.86
N GLY A 189 0.71 9.78 14.78
CA GLY A 189 0.86 11.16 15.22
C GLY A 189 0.78 11.38 16.73
N THR A 190 1.04 10.36 17.55
CA THR A 190 0.93 10.44 19.02
C THR A 190 2.23 10.12 19.77
N ASP A 191 3.25 9.55 19.13
CA ASP A 191 4.59 9.46 19.72
C ASP A 191 5.63 10.20 18.86
N GLU A 192 6.64 10.74 19.54
CA GLU A 192 7.78 11.37 18.90
C GLU A 192 8.82 10.33 18.46
N LEU A 193 9.28 10.47 17.23
CA LEU A 193 10.37 9.70 16.64
C LEU A 193 11.71 10.28 17.09
N VAL A 194 12.64 9.41 17.48
CA VAL A 194 13.96 9.84 18.00
C VAL A 194 14.99 9.97 16.87
N THR A 195 15.04 8.99 15.97
CA THR A 195 16.14 8.86 15.01
C THR A 195 15.83 9.50 13.66
N ASN A 196 14.71 9.09 13.04
CA ASN A 196 14.28 9.58 11.74
C ASN A 196 12.97 10.32 11.87
N HIS A 197 12.91 11.54 11.33
CA HIS A 197 11.66 12.25 11.14
C HIS A 197 11.14 12.00 9.72
N HIS A 198 9.91 12.39 9.47
CA HIS A 198 9.29 12.21 8.16
C HIS A 198 8.66 13.48 7.63
N ILE A 199 8.71 13.66 6.32
CA ILE A 199 7.78 14.54 5.62
C ILE A 199 6.69 13.66 5.03
N TYR A 200 5.44 13.97 5.38
CA TYR A 200 4.27 13.21 4.98
C TYR A 200 3.59 13.86 3.78
N PHE A 201 3.27 13.03 2.81
CA PHE A 201 2.50 13.36 1.62
C PHE A 201 1.37 12.34 1.42
N THR A 202 0.44 12.66 0.55
CA THR A 202 -0.65 11.77 0.16
C THR A 202 -0.95 11.86 -1.33
N ASN A 203 -1.58 10.83 -1.90
CA ASN A 203 -2.12 10.84 -3.27
C ASN A 203 -3.53 11.44 -3.37
N ILE A 204 -4.08 11.95 -2.27
CA ILE A 204 -5.39 12.61 -2.19
C ILE A 204 -5.19 14.12 -2.36
N ASP A 205 -5.85 14.70 -3.36
CA ASP A 205 -5.74 16.12 -3.74
C ASP A 205 -6.52 17.06 -2.82
N SER A 206 -7.50 16.56 -2.07
CA SER A 206 -8.30 17.34 -1.12
C SER A 206 -8.88 16.45 -0.03
N ILE A 207 -8.80 16.89 1.23
CA ILE A 207 -9.48 16.25 2.37
C ILE A 207 -10.86 16.90 2.52
N ILE A 208 -11.93 16.15 2.24
CA ILE A 208 -13.30 16.67 2.25
C ILE A 208 -14.08 16.15 3.46
N GLY A 209 -13.81 14.91 3.88
CA GLY A 209 -14.57 14.27 4.95
C GLY A 209 -13.74 13.40 5.88
N SER A 210 -14.41 12.82 6.88
CA SER A 210 -13.80 11.94 7.88
C SER A 210 -13.16 10.69 7.27
N PHE A 211 -13.69 10.19 6.15
CA PHE A 211 -13.08 9.06 5.43
C PHE A 211 -11.72 9.40 4.84
N ASP A 212 -11.55 10.60 4.28
CA ASP A 212 -10.25 11.05 3.78
C ASP A 212 -9.25 11.20 4.94
N LEU A 213 -9.70 11.68 6.11
CA LEU A 213 -8.87 11.75 7.32
C LEU A 213 -8.38 10.36 7.76
N LEU A 214 -9.27 9.37 7.82
CA LEU A 214 -8.92 8.00 8.18
C LEU A 214 -7.88 7.42 7.22
N GLU A 215 -8.01 7.72 5.93
CA GLU A 215 -7.08 7.27 4.89
C GLU A 215 -5.65 7.85 5.05
N ILE A 216 -5.54 9.02 5.68
CA ILE A 216 -4.25 9.66 5.98
C ILE A 216 -3.84 9.52 7.46
N GLY A 217 -4.41 8.55 8.18
CA GLY A 217 -4.00 8.22 9.55
C GLY A 217 -4.50 9.20 10.62
N MET A 218 -5.60 9.91 10.36
CA MET A 218 -6.20 10.91 11.25
C MET A 218 -7.68 10.63 11.54
N ALA A 219 -8.22 11.19 12.62
CA ALA A 219 -9.64 11.13 12.92
C ALA A 219 -10.22 12.46 13.43
N SER A 220 -11.44 12.78 12.98
CA SER A 220 -12.16 14.03 13.28
C SER A 220 -12.71 14.12 14.70
N LYS A 221 -13.01 12.98 15.31
CA LYS A 221 -13.41 12.88 16.72
C LYS A 221 -12.26 12.16 17.40
N GLY A 222 -11.59 12.80 18.35
CA GLY A 222 -10.42 12.23 19.04
C GLY A 222 -10.79 10.94 19.75
N THR A 223 -10.75 9.83 19.03
CA THR A 223 -11.26 8.54 19.45
C THR A 223 -10.49 7.44 18.74
N ASP A 224 -10.34 6.34 19.46
CA ASP A 224 -9.59 5.15 19.09
C ASP A 224 -10.03 4.57 17.75
N VAL A 225 -9.06 4.27 16.89
CA VAL A 225 -9.27 3.32 15.79
C VAL A 225 -9.13 1.92 16.36
N ALA A 226 -10.19 1.13 16.23
CA ALA A 226 -10.17 -0.26 16.64
C ALA A 226 -9.48 -1.13 15.56
N PHE A 227 -8.35 -1.73 15.90
CA PHE A 227 -7.88 -2.91 15.19
C PHE A 227 -8.69 -4.12 15.63
N CYS A 228 -9.16 -4.91 14.66
CA CYS A 228 -9.76 -6.21 14.92
C CYS A 228 -8.80 -7.28 14.43
N THR A 229 -8.55 -8.30 15.25
CA THR A 229 -7.76 -9.45 14.79
C THR A 229 -8.50 -10.24 13.72
N ASP A 230 -7.76 -10.93 12.84
CA ASP A 230 -8.36 -11.68 11.72
C ASP A 230 -9.39 -12.74 12.16
N ASP A 231 -9.27 -13.25 13.39
CA ASP A 231 -10.20 -14.20 14.00
C ASP A 231 -11.41 -13.56 14.69
N GLY A 232 -11.50 -12.22 14.68
CA GLY A 232 -12.58 -11.44 15.28
C GLY A 232 -12.61 -11.44 16.81
N LYS A 233 -11.63 -12.07 17.49
CA LYS A 233 -11.70 -12.30 18.95
C LYS A 233 -11.15 -11.14 19.78
N ARG A 234 -10.29 -10.31 19.21
CA ARG A 234 -9.64 -9.21 19.93
C ARG A 234 -9.87 -7.92 19.17
N ILE A 235 -10.31 -6.90 19.92
CA ILE A 235 -10.39 -5.53 19.46
C ILE A 235 -9.39 -4.73 20.27
N ALA A 236 -8.55 -3.96 19.58
CA ALA A 236 -7.52 -3.15 20.18
C ALA A 236 -7.70 -1.70 19.73
N ASP A 237 -8.13 -0.87 20.68
CA ASP A 237 -8.34 0.55 20.52
C ASP A 237 -7.02 1.30 20.43
N VAL A 238 -6.77 2.00 19.33
CA VAL A 238 -5.54 2.76 19.09
C VAL A 238 -5.83 4.25 18.98
N GLU A 239 -5.24 5.00 19.89
CA GLU A 239 -5.25 6.45 19.84
C GLU A 239 -4.45 6.95 18.62
N ILE A 240 -5.11 7.73 17.77
CA ILE A 240 -4.52 8.39 16.62
C ILE A 240 -4.69 9.90 16.73
N TYR A 241 -3.84 10.64 16.03
CA TYR A 241 -3.81 12.08 16.03
C TYR A 241 -5.16 12.66 15.65
N ARG A 242 -5.68 13.49 16.56
CA ARG A 242 -6.92 14.23 16.37
C ARG A 242 -6.62 15.44 15.48
N ASP A 243 -7.33 15.52 14.37
CA ASP A 243 -7.39 16.75 13.60
C ASP A 243 -8.76 16.94 12.97
N GLU A 244 -9.10 18.18 12.65
CA GLU A 244 -10.34 18.50 11.95
C GLU A 244 -10.03 18.77 10.48
N THR A 245 -10.96 18.43 9.59
CA THR A 245 -10.82 18.71 8.14
C THR A 245 -10.53 20.18 7.86
N ASN A 246 -11.04 21.08 8.73
CA ASN A 246 -10.87 22.52 8.61
C ASN A 246 -9.45 23.01 8.96
N ASN A 247 -8.62 22.18 9.61
CA ASN A 247 -7.23 22.50 9.94
C ASN A 247 -6.25 22.05 8.83
N ARG A 248 -6.78 21.79 7.64
CA ARG A 248 -6.09 21.44 6.40
C ARG A 248 -6.68 22.21 5.22
N ASP A 249 -6.81 23.53 5.40
CA ASP A 249 -7.43 24.45 4.45
C ASP A 249 -6.51 24.84 3.27
N ALA A 250 -5.26 24.37 3.28
CA ALA A 250 -4.31 24.57 2.19
C ALA A 250 -3.65 23.26 1.75
N VAL A 251 -3.38 23.15 0.45
CA VAL A 251 -2.73 21.98 -0.16
C VAL A 251 -1.60 22.43 -1.07
N LEU A 252 -0.41 21.86 -0.87
CA LEU A 252 0.72 22.01 -1.77
C LEU A 252 0.83 20.79 -2.68
N THR A 253 1.01 21.02 -3.97
CA THR A 253 1.38 19.96 -4.92
C THR A 253 2.90 19.83 -4.95
N VAL A 254 3.44 18.64 -4.69
CA VAL A 254 4.88 18.41 -4.59
C VAL A 254 5.29 17.22 -5.46
N TRP A 255 6.30 17.41 -6.31
CA TRP A 255 6.95 16.36 -7.08
C TRP A 255 8.08 15.72 -6.27
N VAL A 256 7.82 14.51 -5.76
CA VAL A 256 8.68 13.78 -4.83
C VAL A 256 9.39 12.63 -5.55
N ASP A 257 10.71 12.53 -5.42
CA ASP A 257 11.47 11.41 -5.99
C ASP A 257 11.01 10.08 -5.37
N LYS A 258 10.60 9.14 -6.22
CA LYS A 258 10.00 7.88 -5.78
C LYS A 258 10.97 6.96 -5.04
N GLU A 259 12.28 7.08 -5.28
CA GLU A 259 13.31 6.24 -4.66
C GLU A 259 13.62 6.65 -3.21
N TRP A 260 13.16 7.83 -2.81
CA TRP A 260 13.24 8.37 -1.44
C TRP A 260 11.96 8.18 -0.63
N ILE A 261 10.97 7.48 -1.19
CA ILE A 261 9.73 7.18 -0.48
C ILE A 261 9.93 5.90 0.33
N SER A 262 9.68 5.99 1.63
CA SER A 262 9.65 4.86 2.56
C SER A 262 8.59 3.84 2.14
N PRO A 263 8.86 2.52 2.23
CA PRO A 263 7.79 1.53 2.17
C PRO A 263 6.73 1.82 3.25
N PRO A 264 5.44 1.65 2.92
CA PRO A 264 4.39 1.67 3.94
C PRO A 264 4.52 0.44 4.85
N PRO A 265 3.96 0.49 6.06
CA PRO A 265 3.88 -0.70 6.89
C PRO A 265 3.00 -1.78 6.26
N LEU A 266 3.25 -3.05 6.56
CA LEU A 266 2.41 -4.16 6.14
C LEU A 266 1.73 -4.88 7.30
N ILE A 267 0.57 -5.47 7.02
CA ILE A 267 -0.08 -6.42 7.93
C ILE A 267 -0.25 -7.75 7.18
N LEU A 268 0.30 -8.83 7.73
CA LEU A 268 0.09 -10.18 7.21
C LEU A 268 -1.21 -10.74 7.76
N HIS A 269 -2.20 -10.90 6.89
CA HIS A 269 -3.49 -11.45 7.26
C HIS A 269 -3.57 -12.96 7.06
N GLU A 270 -4.34 -13.64 7.91
CA GLU A 270 -4.77 -15.02 7.75
C GLU A 270 -6.29 -15.14 7.44
N LYS A 271 -6.71 -16.29 6.88
CA LYS A 271 -8.11 -16.69 6.63
C LYS A 271 -8.88 -15.85 5.59
N GLY A 272 -8.20 -15.43 4.54
CA GLY A 272 -8.88 -14.94 3.34
C GLY A 272 -9.57 -16.11 2.65
N GLN A 273 -10.68 -15.90 1.94
CA GLN A 273 -11.35 -17.00 1.24
C GLN A 273 -11.31 -16.84 -0.29
N HIS A 274 -10.69 -17.81 -0.96
CA HIS A 274 -10.71 -17.91 -2.42
C HIS A 274 -11.15 -19.32 -2.83
N SER A 275 -12.26 -19.43 -3.56
CA SER A 275 -12.77 -20.72 -4.06
C SER A 275 -12.90 -21.80 -2.96
N ASN A 276 -13.37 -21.42 -1.77
CA ASN A 276 -13.49 -22.25 -0.56
C ASN A 276 -12.15 -22.68 0.08
N SER A 277 -11.02 -22.10 -0.32
CA SER A 277 -9.71 -22.31 0.32
C SER A 277 -9.27 -21.08 1.10
N GLU A 278 -8.70 -21.30 2.28
CA GLU A 278 -8.12 -20.25 3.10
C GLU A 278 -6.77 -19.82 2.52
N TYR A 279 -6.52 -18.51 2.44
CA TYR A 279 -5.23 -17.96 2.03
C TYR A 279 -4.77 -16.82 2.95
N SER A 280 -3.49 -16.45 2.84
CA SER A 280 -2.89 -15.27 3.45
C SER A 280 -2.50 -14.22 2.40
N TRP A 281 -2.45 -12.96 2.82
CA TRP A 281 -2.03 -11.83 2.00
C TRP A 281 -1.44 -10.75 2.89
N TRP A 282 -0.64 -9.87 2.31
CA TRP A 282 -0.22 -8.65 2.98
C TRP A 282 -1.15 -7.52 2.62
N GLU A 283 -1.64 -6.79 3.63
CA GLU A 283 -2.23 -5.47 3.44
C GLU A 283 -1.10 -4.42 3.38
N VAL A 284 -1.19 -3.51 2.40
CA VAL A 284 -0.40 -2.28 2.36
C VAL A 284 -1.09 -1.24 3.24
N PHE A 285 -0.72 -1.24 4.52
CA PHE A 285 -1.39 -0.42 5.52
C PHE A 285 -1.14 1.08 5.29
N ALA A 286 -2.20 1.87 5.43
CA ALA A 286 -2.18 3.31 5.15
C ALA A 286 -1.58 3.67 3.76
N SER A 287 -1.98 2.90 2.74
CA SER A 287 -1.46 3.01 1.35
C SER A 287 -1.51 4.41 0.73
N ALA A 288 -2.35 5.31 1.22
CA ALA A 288 -2.41 6.70 0.75
C ALA A 288 -1.32 7.60 1.32
N ILE A 289 -0.58 7.17 2.35
CA ILE A 289 0.46 7.96 3.01
C ILE A 289 1.82 7.66 2.39
N PHE A 290 2.52 8.69 1.94
CA PHE A 290 3.84 8.62 1.35
C PHE A 290 4.80 9.37 2.27
N ARG A 291 5.80 8.67 2.80
CA ARG A 291 6.73 9.22 3.79
C ARG A 291 8.10 9.37 3.14
N VAL A 292 8.72 10.53 3.34
CA VAL A 292 10.13 10.75 2.99
C VAL A 292 10.92 10.83 4.29
N PRO A 293 11.86 9.90 4.53
CA PRO A 293 12.65 9.86 5.75
C PRO A 293 13.75 10.92 5.70
N VAL A 294 13.87 11.68 6.79
CA VAL A 294 14.79 12.82 6.91
C VAL A 294 15.44 12.77 8.30
N LYS A 295 16.69 13.21 8.39
CA LYS A 295 17.39 13.41 9.66
C LYS A 295 16.56 14.26 10.61
N SER A 296 16.57 13.89 11.88
CA SER A 296 15.79 14.57 12.93
C SER A 296 16.09 16.06 12.99
N LEU A 297 15.04 16.83 13.28
CA LEU A 297 15.07 18.30 13.41
C LEU A 297 15.63 19.05 12.18
N SER A 298 15.51 18.44 11.01
CA SER A 298 15.98 19.02 9.74
C SER A 298 14.84 19.42 8.81
N PHE A 299 15.19 19.82 7.59
CA PHE A 299 14.27 20.22 6.52
C PHE A 299 14.75 19.71 5.15
N LEU A 300 13.82 19.64 4.20
CA LEU A 300 14.14 19.49 2.78
C LEU A 300 13.82 20.78 2.01
N PRO A 301 14.69 21.21 1.08
CA PRO A 301 14.40 22.36 0.23
C PRO A 301 13.29 22.06 -0.79
N LEU A 302 12.60 23.11 -1.21
CA LEU A 302 11.64 23.08 -2.31
C LEU A 302 12.08 24.02 -3.43
N THR A 303 11.80 23.63 -4.67
CA THR A 303 11.86 24.53 -5.82
C THR A 303 10.44 24.84 -6.29
N CYS A 304 10.00 26.09 -6.16
CA CYS A 304 8.71 26.55 -6.67
C CYS A 304 8.70 26.56 -8.21
N ILE A 305 7.69 25.90 -8.78
CA ILE A 305 7.46 25.83 -10.24
C ILE A 305 6.04 26.26 -10.64
N GLY A 306 5.24 26.76 -9.68
CA GLY A 306 3.87 27.23 -9.90
C GLY A 306 3.23 27.73 -8.60
N SER A 307 1.99 28.24 -8.67
CA SER A 307 1.30 28.95 -7.57
C SER A 307 1.29 28.19 -6.23
N ASP A 308 1.23 26.87 -6.26
CA ASP A 308 1.38 25.98 -5.10
C ASP A 308 1.99 24.64 -5.55
N THR A 309 2.92 24.71 -6.50
CA THR A 309 3.53 23.51 -7.10
C THR A 309 5.03 23.57 -6.93
N TYR A 310 5.59 22.52 -6.36
CA TYR A 310 6.99 22.46 -5.96
C TYR A 310 7.64 21.16 -6.40
N ILE A 311 8.97 21.17 -6.49
CA ILE A 311 9.81 19.99 -6.55
C ILE A 311 10.48 19.83 -5.19
N LEU A 312 10.43 18.61 -4.61
CA LEU A 312 11.16 18.31 -3.38
C LEU A 312 12.62 18.02 -3.71
N GLU A 313 13.54 18.85 -3.22
CA GLU A 313 14.95 18.68 -3.53
C GLU A 313 15.60 17.59 -2.68
N ILE A 314 16.49 16.84 -3.31
CA ILE A 314 17.31 15.82 -2.66
C ILE A 314 18.55 16.52 -2.11
N ASN A 315 18.83 16.31 -0.83
CA ASN A 315 20.04 16.81 -0.20
C ASN A 315 20.57 15.84 0.87
N GLU A 316 21.63 16.24 1.56
CA GLU A 316 22.29 15.47 2.61
C GLU A 316 21.44 15.24 3.86
N ASN A 317 20.26 15.88 3.98
CA ASN A 317 19.37 15.69 5.13
C ASN A 317 18.49 14.46 5.01
N LEU A 318 18.37 13.87 3.82
CA LEU A 318 17.65 12.62 3.66
C LEU A 318 18.33 11.50 4.47
N SER A 319 17.51 10.62 5.06
CA SER A 319 17.99 9.44 5.75
C SER A 319 17.65 8.17 4.97
N LEU A 320 18.50 7.16 5.08
CA LEU A 320 18.18 5.85 4.56
C LEU A 320 17.08 5.23 5.43
N HIS A 321 16.14 4.56 4.78
CA HIS A 321 15.17 3.76 5.52
C HIS A 321 15.88 2.56 6.15
N SER A 322 15.78 2.41 7.47
CA SER A 322 16.20 1.21 8.17
C SER A 322 15.01 0.30 8.42
N GLY A 323 15.04 -0.91 7.86
CA GLY A 323 14.10 -1.98 8.20
C GLY A 323 12.76 -1.93 7.46
N PHE A 324 11.90 -2.90 7.76
CA PHE A 324 10.58 -3.04 7.19
C PHE A 324 9.56 -3.14 8.32
N LEU A 325 8.54 -2.29 8.33
CA LEU A 325 7.52 -2.28 9.38
C LEU A 325 6.42 -3.28 9.01
N ALA A 326 6.30 -4.35 9.78
CA ALA A 326 5.28 -5.37 9.55
C ALA A 326 4.62 -5.83 10.85
N ALA A 327 3.37 -6.28 10.76
CA ALA A 327 2.62 -6.93 11.83
C ALA A 327 1.90 -8.19 11.33
N HIS A 328 1.58 -9.11 12.24
CA HIS A 328 0.65 -10.20 11.95
C HIS A 328 -0.77 -9.75 12.31
N GLY A 329 -1.77 -10.04 11.49
CA GLY A 329 -3.17 -9.65 11.68
C GLY A 329 -3.84 -10.29 12.91
N THR A 330 -3.17 -11.24 13.57
CA THR A 330 -3.60 -11.84 14.85
C THR A 330 -2.85 -11.29 16.06
N ASP A 331 -1.95 -10.33 15.86
CA ASP A 331 -1.09 -9.75 16.89
C ASP A 331 -1.37 -8.24 17.07
N PRO A 332 -2.31 -7.87 17.96
CA PRO A 332 -2.62 -6.46 18.22
C PRO A 332 -1.44 -5.62 18.70
N ILE A 333 -0.46 -6.22 19.39
CA ILE A 333 0.73 -5.51 19.86
C ILE A 333 1.59 -5.15 18.64
N GLY A 334 1.82 -6.11 17.75
CA GLY A 334 2.49 -5.88 16.46
C GLY A 334 1.76 -4.84 15.59
N MET A 335 0.43 -4.88 15.53
CA MET A 335 -0.35 -3.89 14.77
C MET A 335 -0.26 -2.47 15.37
N ARG A 336 -0.23 -2.33 16.70
CA ARG A 336 0.05 -1.03 17.34
C ARG A 336 1.46 -0.55 17.05
N ARG A 337 2.43 -1.46 17.02
CA ARG A 337 3.84 -1.15 16.75
C ARG A 337 4.05 -0.53 15.37
N ILE A 338 3.41 -1.06 14.33
CA ILE A 338 3.58 -0.50 12.98
C ILE A 338 3.06 0.93 12.87
N LEU A 339 2.09 1.32 13.71
CA LEU A 339 1.61 2.70 13.84
C LEU A 339 2.53 3.56 14.70
N SER A 340 3.09 2.99 15.76
CA SER A 340 3.99 3.74 16.64
C SER A 340 5.36 3.99 16.04
N GLU A 341 5.81 3.10 15.14
CA GLU A 341 7.15 3.09 14.57
C GLU A 341 8.27 3.01 15.63
N LEU A 342 7.92 2.56 16.84
CA LEU A 342 8.86 2.38 17.95
C LEU A 342 9.35 0.93 17.99
N GLU A 343 10.58 0.74 18.48
CA GLU A 343 11.11 -0.58 18.80
C GLU A 343 10.27 -1.27 19.88
N VAL A 344 10.23 -2.61 19.86
CA VAL A 344 9.50 -3.37 20.87
C VAL A 344 10.26 -3.30 22.18
N ASN A 345 9.66 -2.69 23.19
CA ASN A 345 10.18 -2.73 24.55
C ASN A 345 9.77 -4.07 25.19
N ASP A 346 10.74 -4.88 25.63
CA ASP A 346 10.55 -6.16 26.31
C ASP A 346 9.49 -6.12 27.41
N SER A 347 9.37 -4.98 28.11
CA SER A 347 8.40 -4.80 29.20
C SER A 347 6.94 -4.74 28.75
N LEU A 348 6.67 -4.52 27.47
CA LEU A 348 5.32 -4.39 26.91
C LEU A 348 4.71 -5.72 26.44
N ARG A 349 5.49 -6.81 26.38
CA ARG A 349 5.00 -8.10 25.88
C ARG A 349 5.00 -9.17 26.99
N PRO A 350 3.81 -9.60 27.46
CA PRO A 350 3.71 -10.73 28.38
C PRO A 350 4.32 -11.99 27.74
N GLY A 351 5.40 -12.51 28.32
CA GLY A 351 6.16 -13.64 27.77
C GLY A 351 7.44 -13.28 27.02
N GLY A 352 7.79 -11.99 26.95
CA GLY A 352 8.99 -11.50 26.27
C GLY A 352 8.83 -11.35 24.76
N LEU A 353 9.90 -10.90 24.10
CA LEU A 353 9.93 -10.73 22.65
C LEU A 353 9.94 -12.07 21.92
N ASN A 354 9.09 -12.21 20.90
CA ASN A 354 9.19 -13.32 19.95
C ASN A 354 10.21 -13.01 18.83
N ASP A 355 10.42 -13.94 17.92
CA ASP A 355 11.38 -13.78 16.83
C ASP A 355 10.93 -12.67 15.86
N ALA A 356 9.63 -12.56 15.60
CA ALA A 356 9.07 -11.47 14.79
C ALA A 356 9.29 -10.07 15.41
N ASP A 357 9.39 -9.95 16.73
CA ASP A 357 9.71 -8.69 17.41
C ASP A 357 11.15 -8.26 17.18
N LYS A 358 12.04 -9.23 17.07
CA LYS A 358 13.48 -9.05 16.86
C LYS A 358 13.83 -8.88 15.37
N GLY A 359 12.83 -8.97 14.49
CA GLY A 359 13.04 -8.98 13.03
C GLY A 359 13.64 -10.29 12.52
N GLU A 360 13.56 -11.36 13.30
CA GLU A 360 14.02 -12.70 12.94
C GLU A 360 12.90 -13.51 12.29
N LEU A 361 13.26 -14.62 11.63
CA LEU A 361 12.28 -15.54 11.06
C LEU A 361 11.41 -16.13 12.16
N ASP A 362 10.09 -15.99 12.01
CA ASP A 362 9.13 -16.48 12.98
C ASP A 362 8.30 -17.64 12.36
N PRO A 363 8.27 -18.83 12.98
CA PRO A 363 7.59 -19.99 12.41
C PRO A 363 6.10 -19.78 12.12
N LEU A 364 5.41 -18.94 12.90
CA LEU A 364 4.00 -18.62 12.65
C LEU A 364 3.88 -17.82 11.36
N TRP A 365 4.72 -16.78 11.19
CA TRP A 365 4.69 -15.92 10.02
C TRP A 365 5.05 -16.68 8.74
N VAL A 366 6.09 -17.52 8.79
CA VAL A 366 6.49 -18.37 7.65
C VAL A 366 5.33 -19.26 7.25
N LYS A 367 4.72 -19.98 8.20
CA LYS A 367 3.58 -20.86 7.95
C LYS A 367 2.36 -20.12 7.40
N THR A 368 2.09 -18.91 7.91
CA THR A 368 1.00 -18.07 7.39
C THR A 368 1.29 -17.71 5.94
N TRP A 369 2.50 -17.26 5.62
CA TRP A 369 2.86 -16.81 4.28
C TRP A 369 3.00 -17.94 3.24
N GLU A 370 3.37 -19.15 3.66
CA GLU A 370 3.33 -20.36 2.80
C GLU A 370 1.93 -20.59 2.19
N ARG A 371 0.87 -20.12 2.86
CA ARG A 371 -0.52 -20.19 2.38
C ARG A 371 -0.95 -18.94 1.61
N SER A 372 -0.03 -18.23 0.96
CA SER A 372 -0.39 -17.06 0.16
C SER A 372 -1.46 -17.40 -0.89
N GLN A 373 -2.28 -16.42 -1.29
CA GLN A 373 -3.31 -16.63 -2.32
C GLN A 373 -2.73 -17.25 -3.59
N SER A 374 -1.54 -16.80 -4.00
CA SER A 374 -0.87 -17.35 -5.18
C SER A 374 -0.54 -18.84 -5.01
N ALA A 375 -0.05 -19.26 -3.83
CA ALA A 375 0.20 -20.68 -3.54
C ALA A 375 -1.08 -21.51 -3.61
N VAL A 376 -2.16 -21.02 -3.00
CA VAL A 376 -3.47 -21.69 -3.00
C VAL A 376 -4.03 -21.83 -4.41
N VAL A 377 -3.97 -20.78 -5.22
CA VAL A 377 -4.45 -20.81 -6.62
C VAL A 377 -3.69 -21.86 -7.44
N LEU A 378 -2.38 -21.95 -7.27
CA LEU A 378 -1.56 -22.94 -7.98
C LEU A 378 -1.89 -24.36 -7.58
N ASP A 379 -2.11 -24.61 -6.29
CA ASP A 379 -2.45 -25.94 -5.80
C ASP A 379 -3.83 -26.38 -6.31
N VAL A 380 -4.80 -25.45 -6.36
CA VAL A 380 -6.11 -25.67 -7.00
C VAL A 380 -5.94 -25.99 -8.49
N MET A 381 -5.13 -25.20 -9.22
CA MET A 381 -4.89 -25.44 -10.65
C MET A 381 -4.25 -26.81 -10.91
N LYS A 382 -3.24 -27.20 -10.11
CA LYS A 382 -2.60 -28.52 -10.20
C LYS A 382 -3.59 -29.66 -9.92
N SER A 383 -4.47 -29.49 -8.95
CA SER A 383 -5.53 -30.46 -8.60
C SER A 383 -6.54 -30.63 -9.73
N VAL A 384 -6.97 -29.54 -10.36
CA VAL A 384 -7.87 -29.59 -11.53
C VAL A 384 -7.20 -30.30 -12.70
N MET A 385 -5.96 -29.93 -13.04
CA MET A 385 -5.22 -30.56 -14.14
C MET A 385 -4.96 -32.05 -13.91
N SER A 386 -4.65 -32.47 -12.68
CA SER A 386 -4.48 -33.89 -12.36
C SER A 386 -5.79 -34.67 -12.46
N SER A 387 -6.91 -34.08 -12.02
CA SER A 387 -8.25 -34.69 -12.14
C SER A 387 -8.71 -34.84 -13.60
N GLU A 388 -8.41 -33.87 -14.47
CA GLU A 388 -8.70 -33.97 -15.90
C GLU A 388 -7.85 -35.04 -16.59
N ASN A 389 -6.57 -35.18 -16.21
CA ASN A 389 -5.69 -36.21 -16.74
C ASN A 389 -6.12 -37.62 -16.27
N MET A 390 -6.61 -37.76 -15.04
CA MET A 390 -7.23 -39.02 -14.58
C MET A 390 -8.53 -39.33 -15.31
N ALA A 391 -9.38 -38.32 -15.57
CA ALA A 391 -10.63 -38.49 -16.31
C ALA A 391 -10.42 -38.83 -17.80
N LYS A 392 -9.31 -38.37 -18.40
CA LYS A 392 -8.91 -38.72 -19.77
C LYS A 392 -8.15 -40.06 -19.86
N GLY A 393 -7.82 -40.68 -18.72
CA GLY A 393 -7.07 -41.92 -18.59
C GLY A 393 -7.91 -43.21 -18.53
N VAL A 394 -9.08 -43.25 -19.17
CA VAL A 394 -9.86 -44.49 -19.38
C VAL A 394 -10.11 -44.72 -20.87
N SER A 395 -9.08 -45.23 -21.53
CA SER A 395 -9.12 -46.35 -22.51
C SER A 395 -7.78 -46.41 -23.26
N VAL A 396 -6.88 -47.28 -22.82
CA VAL A 396 -5.89 -47.91 -23.71
C VAL A 396 -6.37 -49.32 -23.97
#